data_AF-A0AAD6W812-F1
#
_entry.id   AF-A0AAD6W812-F1
#
_cell.length_a   1.000
_cell.length_b   1.000
_cell.length_c   1.000
_cell.angle_alpha   90.00
_cell.angle_beta   90.00
_cell.angle_gamma   90.00
#
_symmetry.space_group_name_H-M   'P 1'
#
loop_
_entity.id
_entity.type
_entity.pdbx_description
1 polymer ?
#
loop_
_entity_poly.entity_id
_entity_poly.type
_entity_poly.pdbx_seq_one_letter_code
_entity_poly.pdbx_strand_id
1 'polypeptide(L)' 'MSTEFIVKVEESRPENDGKPSAEPVYKTIYAKDGVMDLPAGLESPWQ' A
#
# COMPACT_ATOMS: atom_id res chain seq x y z
N MET A 1 -21.41 -11.73 6.63
CA MET A 1 -20.22 -11.58 5.77
C MET A 1 -19.28 -10.62 6.47
N SER A 2 -18.09 -11.06 6.87
CA SER A 2 -17.08 -10.14 7.41
C SER A 2 -16.49 -9.35 6.24
N THR A 3 -16.61 -8.04 6.27
CA THR A 3 -15.95 -7.18 5.29
C THR A 3 -14.47 -7.11 5.65
N GLU A 4 -13.60 -7.65 4.79
CA GLU A 4 -12.15 -7.47 4.93
C GLU A 4 -11.75 -6.09 4.40
N PHE A 5 -11.19 -5.25 5.27
CA PHE A 5 -10.81 -3.87 4.95
C PHE A 5 -9.31 -3.71 4.66
N ILE A 6 -8.55 -4.80 4.77
CA ILE A 6 -7.11 -4.84 4.51
C ILE A 6 -6.80 -5.94 3.49
N VAL A 7 -5.81 -5.69 2.63
CA VAL A 7 -5.32 -6.62 1.63
C VAL A 7 -3.80 -6.67 1.71
N LYS A 8 -3.24 -7.87 1.64
CA LYS A 8 -1.80 -8.07 1.54
C LYS A 8 -1.34 -7.73 0.13
N VAL A 9 -0.37 -6.83 0.01
CA VAL A 9 0.13 -6.33 -1.28
C VAL A 9 1.59 -6.69 -1.54
N GLU A 10 2.34 -7.07 -0.51
CA GLU A 10 3.70 -7.61 -0.64
C GLU A 10 3.85 -8.79 0.33
N GLU A 11 4.50 -9.84 -0.13
CA GLU A 11 4.94 -10.96 0.71
C GLU A 11 6.09 -10.52 1.63
N SER A 12 6.34 -11.29 2.69
CA SER A 12 7.58 -11.08 3.42
C SER A 12 8.77 -11.40 2.53
N ARG A 13 9.86 -10.67 2.74
CA ARG A 13 11.14 -10.94 2.09
C ARG A 13 12.23 -11.12 3.15
N PRO A 14 13.09 -12.14 3.00
CA PRO A 14 14.24 -12.31 3.88
C PRO A 14 15.24 -11.17 3.66
N GLU A 15 16.26 -11.10 4.53
CA GLU A 15 17.41 -10.23 4.31
C GLU A 15 18.05 -10.54 2.95
N ASN A 16 18.39 -9.49 2.20
CA ASN A 16 19.10 -9.63 0.93
C ASN A 16 19.96 -8.39 0.66
N ASP A 17 21.24 -8.61 0.29
CA ASP A 17 22.17 -7.57 -0.16
C ASP A 17 22.27 -6.37 0.81
N GLY A 18 22.42 -6.66 2.11
CA GLY A 18 22.51 -5.65 3.17
C GLY A 18 21.19 -4.94 3.49
N LYS A 19 20.07 -5.32 2.85
CA LYS A 19 18.73 -4.86 3.22
C LYS A 19 18.13 -5.82 4.24
N PRO A 20 17.59 -5.32 5.37
CA PRO A 20 16.99 -6.16 6.38
C PRO A 20 15.77 -6.90 5.84
N SER A 21 15.47 -8.05 6.46
CA SER A 21 14.22 -8.78 6.26
C SER A 21 13.03 -7.83 6.47
N ALA A 22 11.98 -7.96 5.65
CA ALA A 22 10.75 -7.21 5.78
C ALA A 22 9.55 -8.15 5.87
N GLU A 23 8.67 -7.86 6.81
CA GLU A 23 7.38 -8.53 6.96
C GLU A 23 6.42 -8.18 5.80
N PRO A 24 5.31 -8.92 5.64
CA PRO A 24 4.32 -8.63 4.62
C PRO A 24 3.77 -7.21 4.71
N VAL A 25 3.55 -6.59 3.56
CA VAL A 25 2.92 -5.26 3.49
C VAL A 25 1.42 -5.44 3.32
N TYR A 26 0.66 -4.80 4.19
CA TYR A 26 -0.80 -4.72 4.10
C TYR A 26 -1.22 -3.30 3.77
N LYS A 27 -2.24 -3.15 2.92
CA LYS A 27 -2.88 -1.86 2.61
C LYS A 27 -4.37 -1.95 2.86
N THR A 28 -5.01 -0.80 3.06
CA THR A 28 -6.48 -0.74 3.01
C THR A 28 -6.97 -1.04 1.59
N ILE A 29 -8.15 -1.67 1.46
CA ILE A 29 -8.79 -1.92 0.16
C ILE A 29 -8.95 -0.66 -0.70
N TYR A 30 -9.02 0.52 -0.07
CA TYR A 30 -9.14 1.81 -0.75
C TYR A 30 -7.82 2.33 -1.35
N ALA A 31 -6.69 1.78 -0.93
CA ALA A 31 -5.35 2.19 -1.36
C ALA A 31 -4.54 1.02 -1.94
N LYS A 32 -5.21 -0.11 -2.23
CA LYS A 32 -4.55 -1.34 -2.70
C LYS A 32 -3.68 -1.08 -3.93
N ASP A 33 -4.20 -0.30 -4.89
CA ASP A 33 -3.55 0.04 -6.16
C ASP A 33 -2.66 1.30 -6.06
N GLY A 34 -2.47 1.84 -4.85
CA GLY A 34 -1.82 3.13 -4.61
C GLY A 34 -2.82 4.25 -4.30
N VAL A 35 -2.30 5.43 -3.95
CA VAL A 35 -3.13 6.64 -3.89
C VAL A 35 -3.55 6.93 -5.32
N MET A 36 -4.86 6.89 -5.60
CA MET A 36 -5.38 7.24 -6.93
C MET A 36 -4.92 8.65 -7.28
N ASP A 37 -4.54 8.85 -8.54
CA ASP A 37 -4.21 10.18 -9.04
C ASP A 37 -5.33 11.16 -8.72
N LEU A 38 -4.97 12.40 -8.40
CA LEU A 38 -5.94 13.45 -8.14
C LEU A 38 -6.81 13.64 -9.40
N PRO A 39 -8.15 13.67 -9.26
CA PRO A 39 -9.02 14.00 -10.38
C PRO A 39 -8.60 15.32 -11.03
N ALA A 40 -8.71 15.41 -12.35
CA ALA A 40 -8.37 16.63 -13.08
C ALA A 40 -9.16 17.83 -12.53
N GLY A 41 -8.45 18.91 -12.19
CA GLY A 41 -9.04 20.13 -11.62
C GLY A 41 -9.17 20.14 -10.10
N LEU A 42 -8.70 19.11 -9.39
CA LEU A 42 -8.59 19.10 -7.93
C LEU A 42 -7.15 19.45 -7.49
N GLU A 43 -6.98 20.51 -6.70
CA GLU A 43 -5.68 20.82 -6.08
C GLU A 43 -5.52 20.09 -4.75
N SER A 44 -4.36 19.48 -4.52
CA SER A 44 -4.04 18.86 -3.22
C SER A 44 -3.21 19.82 -2.37
N PRO A 45 -3.59 20.03 -1.09
CA PRO A 45 -2.81 20.85 -0.17
C PRO A 45 -1.49 20.19 0.27
N TRP A 46 -1.23 18.95 -0.17
CA TRP A 46 -0.04 18.15 0.17
C TRP A 46 0.92 17.98 -1.02
N GLN A 47 0.79 18.79 -2.08
CA GLN A 47 1.77 18.87 -3.16
C GLN A 47 3.10 19.44 -2.71
#